data_AF-A0A8C2KFA5-F1
#
_entry.id   AF-A0A8C2KFA5-F1
#
_cell.length_a   1.000
_cell.length_b   1.000
_cell.length_c   1.000
_cell.angle_alpha   90.00
_cell.angle_beta   90.00
_cell.angle_gamma   90.00
#
_symmetry.space_group_name_H-M   'P 1'
#
loop_
_entity.id
_entity.type
_entity.pdbx_description
1 polymer ?
#
loop_
_entity_poly.entity_id
_entity_poly.type
_entity_poly.pdbx_seq_one_letter_code
_entity_poly.pdbx_strand_id
1 'polypeptide(L)'
;MKKLPFSLYFNGSEIVVSGQITDNSVESFTTEVIAVSKGNNVMYQDTIMTTDPSDVPPENEDFMQRLWAYLTVKQLLERQVLLKGQEKEDEKKEALKLSLKYQFVTPLTSMVVTKPQEGDVEVADKPKEGEAPPRPPAPTVHSNRFLLPVVGQSKPLCFDVPVPHKLRLLQDSASEFSMNGESLTGQNGFHQIALHYKTNHHLTINTTSIRYHDGQNQVEFLWGQEPTQHNTEGVSLILRSNEIDVTMGKIHIVILLHKEKRDMCLCPAVQTRPKDVNLTGILGEPDISYDEIQGTQTPTLKLKDQEVKTSRVMVKDYRLASAPLVGCWLVPFQAVTQRELSDLTVTQL
;
A
#
# COMPACT_ATOMS: atom_id res chain seq x y z
N MET A 1 11.30 -30.40 13.60
CA MET A 1 11.58 -29.21 12.75
C MET A 1 11.49 -29.63 11.28
N LYS A 2 10.96 -28.81 10.36
CA LYS A 2 10.76 -29.23 8.96
C LYS A 2 11.25 -28.28 7.85
N LYS A 3 11.80 -27.08 8.12
CA LYS A 3 12.41 -26.23 7.07
C LYS A 3 13.85 -25.85 7.38
N LEU A 4 14.76 -26.76 7.04
CA LEU A 4 16.22 -26.58 6.92
C LEU A 4 16.64 -27.47 5.74
N PRO A 5 17.49 -27.03 4.79
CA PRO A 5 18.24 -25.77 4.72
C PRO A 5 17.54 -24.64 3.92
N PHE A 6 18.03 -23.40 4.06
CA PHE A 6 17.65 -22.24 3.24
C PHE A 6 18.76 -21.93 2.24
N SER A 7 18.41 -21.64 0.98
CA SER A 7 19.40 -21.48 -0.09
C SER A 7 20.09 -20.11 -0.12
N LEU A 8 19.39 -19.03 0.23
CA LEU A 8 19.89 -17.66 0.12
C LEU A 8 19.31 -16.80 1.26
N TYR A 9 20.10 -15.80 1.68
CA TYR A 9 19.67 -14.75 2.60
C TYR A 9 19.97 -13.39 1.96
N PHE A 10 19.00 -12.47 2.02
CA PHE A 10 19.11 -11.13 1.44
C PHE A 10 18.97 -10.05 2.52
N ASN A 11 19.68 -8.94 2.35
CA ASN A 11 19.54 -7.79 3.25
C ASN A 11 18.09 -7.26 3.19
N GLY A 12 17.49 -7.01 4.35
CA GLY A 12 16.07 -6.65 4.49
C GLY A 12 15.10 -7.85 4.55
N SER A 13 15.60 -9.08 4.51
CA SER A 13 14.80 -10.30 4.74
C SER A 13 15.07 -10.90 6.13
N GLU A 14 14.19 -11.81 6.56
CA GLU A 14 14.28 -12.53 7.82
C GLU A 14 14.05 -14.04 7.61
N ILE A 15 14.81 -14.87 8.32
CA ILE A 15 14.63 -16.32 8.38
C ILE A 15 14.07 -16.68 9.75
N VAL A 16 12.86 -17.25 9.77
CA VAL A 16 12.21 -17.70 11.00
C VAL A 16 12.14 -19.22 11.00
N VAL A 17 12.67 -19.83 12.07
CA VAL A 17 12.61 -21.28 12.31
C VAL A 17 11.84 -21.52 13.61
N SER A 18 10.80 -22.34 13.56
CA SER A 18 10.02 -22.74 14.73
C SER A 18 10.04 -24.25 14.91
N GLY A 19 10.04 -24.71 16.15
CA GLY A 19 10.03 -26.13 16.49
C GLY A 19 9.33 -26.40 17.83
N GLN A 20 9.02 -27.67 18.05
CA GLN A 20 8.56 -28.18 19.33
C GLN A 20 9.69 -28.98 19.95
N ILE A 21 10.05 -28.68 21.20
CA ILE A 21 11.02 -29.44 21.99
C ILE A 21 10.26 -30.65 22.56
N THR A 22 10.75 -31.87 22.30
CA THR A 22 10.07 -33.12 22.68
C THR A 22 10.59 -33.73 23.98
N ASP A 23 11.76 -33.28 24.44
CA ASP A 23 12.46 -33.86 25.57
C ASP A 23 12.40 -32.89 26.77
N ASN A 24 12.43 -33.43 28.00
CA ASN A 24 12.48 -32.64 29.24
C ASN A 24 13.79 -31.83 29.41
N SER A 25 14.63 -31.73 28.38
CA SER A 25 15.84 -30.90 28.34
C SER A 25 15.50 -29.43 28.08
N VAL A 26 14.52 -28.91 28.80
CA VAL A 26 14.10 -27.51 28.70
C VAL A 26 15.18 -26.60 29.29
N GLU A 27 16.02 -27.10 30.21
CA GLU A 27 17.02 -26.31 30.94
C GLU A 27 18.05 -25.56 30.08
N SER A 28 18.43 -26.11 28.91
CA SER A 28 19.27 -25.39 27.94
C SER A 28 19.05 -25.88 26.51
N PHE A 29 18.93 -24.93 25.58
CA PHE A 29 18.79 -25.21 24.16
C PHE A 29 19.88 -24.47 23.37
N THR A 30 20.69 -25.23 22.61
CA THR A 30 21.76 -24.69 21.79
C THR A 30 21.33 -24.61 20.33
N THR A 31 21.49 -23.44 19.72
CA THR A 31 21.22 -23.20 18.30
C THR A 31 22.52 -22.89 17.58
N GLU A 32 22.71 -23.48 16.40
CA GLU A 32 23.84 -23.20 15.52
C GLU A 32 23.31 -22.81 14.13
N VAL A 33 23.82 -21.70 13.60
CA VAL A 33 23.53 -21.19 12.26
C VAL A 33 24.82 -21.11 11.47
N ILE A 34 24.92 -21.95 10.44
CA ILE A 34 26.07 -22.00 9.52
C ILE A 34 25.64 -21.43 8.17
N ALA A 35 26.37 -20.44 7.67
CA ALA A 35 26.12 -19.80 6.37
C ALA A 35 27.43 -19.61 5.59
N VAL A 36 27.33 -19.57 4.26
CA VAL A 36 28.47 -19.32 3.37
C VAL A 36 28.23 -18.00 2.64
N SER A 37 29.15 -17.04 2.80
CA SER A 37 29.15 -15.76 2.07
C SER A 37 30.14 -15.82 0.89
N LYS A 38 30.53 -14.68 0.30
CA LYS A 38 31.52 -14.57 -0.80
C LYS A 38 32.94 -15.04 -0.37
N GLY A 39 33.10 -16.32 -0.03
CA GLY A 39 34.37 -16.98 0.30
C GLY A 39 34.60 -17.30 1.79
N ASN A 40 33.71 -16.89 2.70
CA ASN A 40 33.87 -17.14 4.14
C ASN A 40 32.68 -17.91 4.71
N ASN A 41 32.96 -18.84 5.63
CA ASN A 41 31.95 -19.49 6.45
C ASN A 41 31.65 -18.60 7.65
N VAL A 42 30.38 -18.36 7.90
CA VAL A 42 29.86 -17.63 9.05
C VAL A 42 29.15 -18.64 9.94
N MET A 43 29.53 -18.69 11.21
CA MET A 43 28.92 -19.56 12.21
C MET A 43 28.47 -18.68 13.37
N TYR A 44 27.19 -18.74 13.69
CA TYR A 44 26.63 -18.16 14.91
C TYR A 44 26.14 -19.30 15.78
N GLN A 45 26.57 -19.31 17.02
CA GLN A 45 26.12 -20.27 18.02
C GLN A 45 25.59 -19.50 19.22
N ASP A 46 24.42 -19.89 19.69
CA ASP A 46 23.80 -19.31 20.87
C ASP A 46 23.23 -20.42 21.76
N THR A 47 23.34 -20.22 23.07
CA THR A 47 22.84 -21.18 24.07
C THR A 47 21.85 -20.43 24.95
N ILE A 48 20.58 -20.75 24.79
CA ILE A 48 19.50 -20.14 25.56
C ILE A 48 19.30 -21.01 26.81
N MET A 49 19.54 -20.44 27.98
CA MET A 49 19.02 -21.00 29.24
C MET A 49 17.56 -20.61 29.34
N THR A 50 16.67 -21.56 29.62
CA THR A 50 15.26 -21.20 29.82
C THR A 50 15.13 -20.39 31.09
N THR A 51 14.72 -19.14 30.94
CA THR A 51 14.15 -18.34 32.02
C THR A 51 13.01 -19.12 32.66
N ASP A 52 12.87 -19.00 33.98
CA ASP A 52 11.80 -19.62 34.74
C ASP A 52 10.45 -19.29 34.05
N PRO A 53 9.57 -20.26 33.73
CA PRO A 53 8.29 -20.00 33.06
C PRO A 53 7.45 -18.90 33.73
N SER A 54 7.74 -18.58 35.00
CA SER A 54 7.29 -17.39 35.74
C SER A 54 7.51 -16.03 35.05
N ASP A 55 8.56 -15.89 34.25
CA ASP A 55 8.98 -14.62 33.61
C ASP A 55 8.30 -14.37 32.25
N VAL A 56 7.61 -15.39 31.70
CA VAL A 56 6.81 -15.25 30.49
C VAL A 56 5.38 -14.94 30.90
N PRO A 57 4.83 -13.77 30.54
CA PRO A 57 3.42 -13.49 30.79
C PRO A 57 2.57 -14.63 30.21
N PRO A 58 1.57 -15.16 30.93
CA PRO A 58 0.77 -16.29 30.46
C PRO A 58 0.11 -16.06 29.09
N GLU A 59 -0.08 -14.79 28.71
CA GLU A 59 -0.58 -14.38 27.39
C GLU A 59 0.39 -14.72 26.23
N ASN A 60 1.69 -14.91 26.51
CA ASN A 60 2.74 -15.12 25.52
C ASN A 60 3.05 -16.60 25.23
N GLU A 61 2.76 -17.52 26.16
CA GLU A 61 2.95 -18.97 25.92
C GLU A 61 2.03 -19.47 24.79
N ASP A 62 0.78 -19.03 24.81
CA ASP A 62 -0.20 -19.34 23.76
C ASP A 62 0.22 -18.79 22.41
N PHE A 63 0.86 -17.61 22.38
CA PHE A 63 1.34 -17.00 21.15
C PHE A 63 2.46 -17.83 20.49
N MET A 64 3.46 -18.27 21.24
CA MET A 64 4.60 -19.03 20.69
C MET A 64 4.15 -20.39 20.15
N GLN A 65 3.25 -21.07 20.85
CA GLN A 65 2.66 -22.32 20.38
C GLN A 65 1.81 -22.12 19.12
N ARG A 66 1.02 -21.04 19.08
CA ARG A 66 0.18 -20.72 17.92
C ARG A 66 0.99 -20.29 16.71
N LEU A 67 2.11 -19.57 16.90
CA LEU A 67 3.07 -19.23 15.85
C LEU A 67 3.70 -20.48 15.25
N TRP A 68 4.19 -21.41 16.09
CA TRP A 68 4.71 -22.70 15.63
C TRP A 68 3.65 -23.47 14.82
N ALA A 69 2.41 -23.53 15.32
CA ALA A 69 1.33 -24.22 14.64
C ALA A 69 0.99 -23.58 13.29
N TYR A 70 0.93 -22.25 13.22
CA TYR A 70 0.67 -21.51 11.98
C TYR A 70 1.74 -21.79 10.92
N LEU A 71 3.02 -21.67 11.28
CA LEU A 71 4.13 -21.92 10.35
C LEU A 71 4.16 -23.38 9.89
N THR A 72 3.89 -24.32 10.80
CA THR A 72 3.83 -25.75 10.49
C THR A 72 2.68 -26.08 9.54
N VAL A 73 1.48 -25.58 9.80
CA VAL A 73 0.31 -25.75 8.91
C VAL A 73 0.57 -25.15 7.54
N LYS A 74 1.10 -23.91 7.47
CA LYS A 74 1.47 -23.28 6.21
C LYS A 74 2.46 -24.15 5.41
N GLN A 75 3.50 -24.66 6.08
CA GLN A 75 4.50 -25.49 5.43
C GLN A 75 3.94 -26.82 4.89
N LEU A 76 3.08 -27.50 5.66
CA LEU A 76 2.41 -28.73 5.21
C LEU A 76 1.51 -28.46 4.00
N LEU A 77 0.80 -27.33 3.99
CA LEU A 77 -0.08 -26.93 2.90
C LEU A 77 0.67 -26.53 1.61
N GLU A 78 1.88 -25.99 1.72
CA GLU A 78 2.76 -25.72 0.57
C GLU A 78 3.36 -27.01 0.01
N ARG A 79 3.82 -27.91 0.89
CA ARG A 79 4.50 -29.15 0.50
C ARG A 79 3.56 -30.19 -0.11
N GLN A 80 2.31 -30.30 0.36
CA GLN A 80 1.30 -31.18 -0.25
C GLN A 80 1.05 -30.92 -1.76
N VAL A 81 1.36 -29.71 -2.26
CA VAL A 81 1.23 -29.35 -3.69
C VAL A 81 2.30 -30.06 -4.52
N LEU A 82 3.45 -30.35 -3.91
CA LEU A 82 4.61 -30.98 -4.55
C LEU A 82 4.64 -32.51 -4.39
N LEU A 83 3.89 -33.07 -3.44
CA LEU A 83 3.86 -34.50 -3.13
C LEU A 83 2.78 -35.28 -3.90
N LYS A 84 2.96 -36.60 -4.01
CA LYS A 84 2.01 -37.54 -4.64
C LYS A 84 1.77 -38.76 -3.75
N GLY A 85 0.63 -39.42 -3.93
CA GLY A 85 0.32 -40.68 -3.24
C GLY A 85 0.13 -40.52 -1.73
N GLN A 86 0.63 -41.50 -0.97
CA GLN A 86 0.42 -41.62 0.49
C GLN A 86 0.99 -40.42 1.27
N GLU A 87 2.18 -39.93 0.89
CA GLU A 87 2.84 -38.83 1.59
C GLU A 87 2.00 -37.54 1.58
N LYS A 88 1.29 -37.28 0.48
CA LYS A 88 0.38 -36.13 0.37
C LYS A 88 -0.80 -36.26 1.32
N GLU A 89 -1.36 -37.46 1.45
CA GLU A 89 -2.50 -37.71 2.33
C GLU A 89 -2.10 -37.61 3.81
N ASP A 90 -0.90 -38.07 4.16
CA ASP A 90 -0.37 -37.96 5.52
C ASP A 90 -0.12 -36.50 5.92
N GLU A 91 0.47 -35.69 5.03
CA GLU A 91 0.65 -34.25 5.29
C GLU A 91 -0.68 -33.49 5.39
N LYS A 92 -1.66 -33.84 4.55
CA LYS A 92 -3.00 -33.27 4.60
C LYS A 92 -3.71 -33.60 5.92
N LYS A 93 -3.61 -34.84 6.40
CA LYS A 93 -4.17 -35.26 7.69
C LYS A 93 -3.54 -34.49 8.85
N GLU A 94 -2.23 -34.33 8.84
CA GLU A 94 -1.54 -33.58 9.90
C GLU A 94 -1.86 -32.08 9.85
N ALA A 95 -1.93 -31.49 8.65
CA ALA A 95 -2.33 -30.10 8.48
C ALA A 95 -3.77 -29.86 8.97
N LEU A 96 -4.71 -30.76 8.64
CA LEU A 96 -6.09 -30.71 9.11
C LEU A 96 -6.16 -30.81 10.64
N LYS A 97 -5.45 -31.78 11.23
CA LYS A 97 -5.40 -32.00 12.68
C LYS A 97 -4.89 -30.76 13.43
N LEU A 98 -3.80 -30.15 12.97
CA LEU A 98 -3.27 -28.92 13.55
C LEU A 98 -4.20 -27.72 13.34
N SER A 99 -4.82 -27.61 12.17
CA SER A 99 -5.78 -26.53 11.87
C SER A 99 -6.99 -26.57 12.80
N LEU A 100 -7.53 -27.76 13.09
CA LEU A 100 -8.62 -27.93 14.05
C LEU A 100 -8.16 -27.65 15.48
N LYS A 101 -7.00 -28.19 15.88
CA LYS A 101 -6.45 -28.01 17.24
C LYS A 101 -6.24 -26.53 17.59
N TYR A 102 -5.72 -25.74 16.64
CA TYR A 102 -5.42 -24.31 16.85
C TYR A 102 -6.46 -23.37 16.22
N GLN A 103 -7.61 -23.90 15.79
CA GLN A 103 -8.75 -23.14 15.25
C GLN A 103 -8.39 -22.24 14.06
N PHE A 104 -7.53 -22.72 13.16
CA PHE A 104 -7.21 -22.03 11.92
C PHE A 104 -8.22 -22.36 10.82
N VAL A 105 -8.67 -21.33 10.12
CA VAL A 105 -9.39 -21.46 8.85
C VAL A 105 -8.36 -21.62 7.73
N THR A 106 -8.37 -22.77 7.07
CA THR A 106 -7.37 -23.19 6.09
C THR A 106 -8.07 -23.79 4.86
N PRO A 107 -7.38 -24.16 3.77
CA PRO A 107 -8.06 -24.81 2.65
C PRO A 107 -8.63 -26.20 3.00
N LEU A 108 -8.34 -26.71 4.21
CA LEU A 108 -8.83 -27.98 4.76
C LEU A 108 -9.91 -27.79 5.84
N THR A 109 -10.18 -26.55 6.29
CA THR A 109 -11.10 -26.25 7.40
C THR A 109 -11.95 -25.03 7.09
N SER A 110 -13.23 -25.07 7.46
CA SER A 110 -14.21 -24.01 7.22
C SER A 110 -14.77 -23.52 8.55
N MET A 111 -15.03 -22.21 8.66
CA MET A 111 -15.71 -21.65 9.83
C MET A 111 -17.19 -21.46 9.51
N VAL A 112 -18.06 -22.01 10.35
CA VAL A 112 -19.51 -21.95 10.18
C VAL A 112 -20.10 -21.10 11.30
N VAL A 113 -20.80 -20.02 10.94
CA VAL A 113 -21.50 -19.16 11.89
C VAL A 113 -22.99 -19.46 11.81
N THR A 114 -23.55 -20.03 12.88
CA THR A 114 -24.99 -20.27 13.01
C THR A 114 -25.61 -19.19 13.89
N LYS A 115 -26.61 -18.47 13.35
CA LYS A 115 -27.46 -17.57 14.15
C LYS A 115 -28.53 -18.40 14.86
N PRO A 116 -28.86 -18.14 16.14
CA PRO A 116 -29.82 -18.94 16.91
C PRO A 116 -31.30 -18.75 16.52
N GLN A 117 -31.62 -17.91 15.52
CA GLN A 117 -32.95 -17.84 14.93
C GLN A 117 -32.90 -18.46 13.53
N GLU A 118 -33.82 -19.40 13.28
CA GLU A 118 -33.86 -20.22 12.07
C GLU A 118 -33.74 -19.39 10.79
N GLY A 119 -32.70 -19.68 10.00
CA GLY A 119 -32.57 -19.22 8.61
C GLY A 119 -31.38 -18.30 8.34
N ASP A 120 -30.17 -18.84 8.44
CA ASP A 120 -29.13 -18.80 7.39
C ASP A 120 -27.75 -19.11 8.01
N VAL A 121 -27.05 -20.06 7.41
CA VAL A 121 -25.71 -20.49 7.83
C VAL A 121 -24.69 -19.78 6.95
N GLU A 122 -23.91 -18.87 7.52
CA GLU A 122 -22.80 -18.23 6.81
C GLU A 122 -21.54 -19.10 6.96
N VAL A 123 -20.99 -19.57 5.84
CA VAL A 123 -19.79 -20.42 5.78
C VAL A 123 -18.63 -19.60 5.23
N ALA A 124 -17.57 -19.45 6.03
CA ALA A 124 -16.32 -18.84 5.60
C ALA A 124 -15.30 -19.94 5.23
N ASP A 125 -15.05 -20.09 3.94
CA ASP A 125 -14.03 -20.96 3.38
C ASP A 125 -12.77 -20.17 3.04
N LYS A 126 -11.59 -20.77 3.22
CA LYS A 126 -10.38 -20.25 2.59
C LYS A 126 -10.42 -20.60 1.10
N PRO A 127 -10.30 -19.63 0.17
CA PRO A 127 -10.37 -19.91 -1.27
C PRO A 127 -9.30 -20.92 -1.69
N LYS A 128 -9.68 -21.91 -2.52
CA LYS A 128 -8.77 -22.91 -3.09
C LYS A 128 -8.07 -22.36 -4.32
N GLU A 129 -6.74 -22.48 -4.36
CA GLU A 129 -5.90 -22.11 -5.49
C GLU A 129 -5.71 -23.36 -6.38
N GLY A 130 -6.38 -23.46 -7.53
CA GLY A 130 -6.31 -24.68 -8.34
C GLY A 130 -7.13 -24.82 -9.64
N GLU A 131 -7.79 -23.80 -10.17
CA GLU A 131 -8.42 -23.87 -11.50
C GLU A 131 -7.88 -22.73 -12.37
N ALA A 132 -7.20 -23.05 -13.47
CA ALA A 132 -6.64 -22.06 -14.41
C ALA A 132 -7.71 -21.61 -15.41
N PRO A 133 -7.98 -20.29 -15.59
CA PRO A 133 -7.21 -19.43 -16.52
C PRO A 133 -7.14 -17.94 -16.05
N PRO A 134 -6.52 -16.98 -16.78
CA PRO A 134 -5.42 -17.02 -17.75
C PRO A 134 -4.07 -16.69 -17.05
N ARG A 135 -3.00 -16.58 -17.84
CA ARG A 135 -1.62 -16.12 -17.54
C ARG A 135 -1.44 -15.45 -16.16
N PRO A 136 -0.43 -15.83 -15.35
CA PRO A 136 -0.28 -15.36 -13.96
C PRO A 136 -0.50 -13.85 -13.89
N PRO A 137 -1.31 -13.34 -12.93
CA PRO A 137 -1.28 -11.92 -12.67
C PRO A 137 0.18 -11.59 -12.39
N ALA A 138 0.70 -10.65 -13.18
CA ALA A 138 1.94 -9.96 -12.86
C ALA A 138 1.93 -9.66 -11.35
N PRO A 139 3.11 -9.64 -10.67
CA PRO A 139 3.18 -9.27 -9.25
C PRO A 139 2.18 -8.16 -9.02
N THR A 140 1.25 -8.30 -8.06
CA THR A 140 0.24 -7.28 -7.83
C THR A 140 0.98 -6.01 -7.48
N VAL A 141 1.30 -5.22 -8.50
CA VAL A 141 1.94 -3.94 -8.39
C VAL A 141 0.84 -3.12 -7.76
N HIS A 142 0.89 -3.05 -6.43
CA HIS A 142 0.06 -2.12 -5.71
C HIS A 142 0.31 -0.78 -6.39
N SER A 143 -0.76 -0.18 -6.87
CA SER A 143 -0.69 1.02 -7.68
C SER A 143 -1.67 2.03 -7.15
N ASN A 144 -1.25 3.28 -7.13
CA ASN A 144 -2.14 4.39 -6.90
C ASN A 144 -2.74 4.84 -8.22
N ARG A 145 -4.07 4.89 -8.24
CA ARG A 145 -4.81 5.34 -9.41
C ARG A 145 -5.03 6.84 -9.35
N PHE A 146 -4.59 7.53 -10.40
CA PHE A 146 -4.81 8.95 -10.57
C PHE A 146 -6.00 9.22 -11.47
N LEU A 147 -6.73 10.29 -11.18
CA LEU A 147 -7.85 10.78 -11.98
C LEU A 147 -7.50 12.13 -12.59
N LEU A 148 -7.48 12.18 -13.92
CA LEU A 148 -7.22 13.39 -14.68
C LEU A 148 -8.53 13.86 -15.34
N PRO A 149 -9.07 15.04 -14.95
CA PRO A 149 -10.23 15.59 -15.62
C PRO A 149 -9.81 16.10 -17.00
N VAL A 150 -10.64 15.88 -18.01
CA VAL A 150 -10.41 16.37 -19.37
C VAL A 150 -11.44 17.44 -19.68
N VAL A 151 -10.96 18.64 -20.05
CA VAL A 151 -11.82 19.77 -20.36
C VAL A 151 -12.69 19.43 -21.57
N GLY A 152 -14.00 19.67 -21.45
CA GLY A 152 -14.97 19.42 -22.52
C GLY A 152 -15.38 17.95 -22.69
N GLN A 153 -14.83 17.02 -21.90
CA GLN A 153 -15.19 15.60 -21.94
C GLN A 153 -16.01 15.20 -20.72
N SER A 154 -17.00 14.31 -20.94
CA SER A 154 -17.85 13.79 -19.86
C SER A 154 -17.15 12.75 -18.98
N LYS A 155 -16.08 12.13 -19.48
CA LYS A 155 -15.35 11.05 -18.78
C LYS A 155 -13.88 11.46 -18.57
N PRO A 156 -13.37 11.41 -17.33
CA PRO A 156 -11.96 11.62 -17.05
C PRO A 156 -11.11 10.44 -17.52
N LEU A 157 -9.81 10.69 -17.65
CA LEU A 157 -8.80 9.63 -17.81
C LEU A 157 -8.36 9.15 -16.43
N CYS A 158 -7.98 7.89 -16.33
CA CYS A 158 -7.33 7.35 -15.15
C CYS A 158 -6.15 6.47 -15.53
N PHE A 159 -5.13 6.47 -14.69
CA PHE A 159 -3.92 5.68 -14.91
C PHE A 159 -3.34 5.24 -13.57
N ASP A 160 -2.69 4.08 -13.59
CA ASP A 160 -2.12 3.45 -12.41
C ASP A 160 -0.63 3.75 -12.33
N VAL A 161 -0.17 4.16 -11.15
CA VAL A 161 1.23 4.41 -10.83
C VAL A 161 1.64 3.42 -9.75
N PRO A 162 2.67 2.59 -9.96
CA PRO A 162 3.20 1.69 -8.94
C PRO A 162 3.44 2.39 -7.59
N VAL A 163 3.29 1.67 -6.48
CA VAL A 163 3.67 2.07 -5.11
C VAL A 163 4.58 1.00 -4.49
N PRO A 164 5.44 1.35 -3.50
CA PRO A 164 5.65 2.68 -2.92
C PRO A 164 6.57 3.56 -3.77
N HIS A 165 6.17 4.82 -3.96
CA HIS A 165 6.99 5.84 -4.61
C HIS A 165 6.79 7.19 -3.92
N LYS A 166 7.87 7.97 -3.85
CA LYS A 166 7.81 9.40 -3.59
C LYS A 166 7.75 10.10 -4.94
N LEU A 167 6.68 10.84 -5.17
CA LEU A 167 6.36 11.41 -6.48
C LEU A 167 6.30 12.93 -6.41
N ARG A 168 6.83 13.57 -7.44
CA ARG A 168 6.62 14.98 -7.71
C ARG A 168 5.21 15.19 -8.26
N LEU A 169 4.36 15.80 -7.44
CA LEU A 169 2.95 16.01 -7.76
C LEU A 169 2.76 17.27 -8.60
N LEU A 170 3.36 18.37 -8.14
CA LEU A 170 3.37 19.66 -8.83
C LEU A 170 4.74 20.31 -8.66
N GLN A 171 5.17 21.06 -9.67
CA GLN A 171 6.33 21.93 -9.61
C GLN A 171 6.15 23.12 -10.52
N ASP A 172 6.45 24.30 -10.00
CA ASP A 172 6.63 25.52 -10.79
C ASP A 172 7.98 26.15 -10.44
N SER A 173 8.93 26.06 -11.37
CA SER A 173 10.27 26.61 -11.17
C SER A 173 10.27 28.13 -11.12
N ALA A 174 9.30 28.82 -11.72
CA ALA A 174 9.27 30.28 -11.74
C ALA A 174 8.90 30.89 -10.38
N SER A 175 8.04 30.22 -9.61
CA SER A 175 7.67 30.61 -8.25
C SER A 175 8.43 29.87 -7.16
N GLU A 176 9.42 29.04 -7.53
CA GLU A 176 10.17 28.17 -6.60
C GLU A 176 9.23 27.29 -5.77
N PHE A 177 8.19 26.76 -6.40
CA PHE A 177 7.19 25.91 -5.77
C PHE A 177 7.40 24.45 -6.13
N SER A 178 7.30 23.57 -5.14
CA SER A 178 7.16 22.12 -5.38
C SER A 178 6.19 21.48 -4.39
N MET A 179 5.50 20.45 -4.84
CA MET A 179 4.65 19.59 -4.02
C MET A 179 4.99 18.14 -4.33
N ASN A 180 5.43 17.40 -3.31
CA ASN A 180 5.79 15.99 -3.40
C ASN A 180 4.88 15.17 -2.49
N GLY A 181 4.61 13.92 -2.87
CA GLY A 181 3.77 13.01 -2.11
C GLY A 181 4.41 11.64 -1.99
N GLU A 182 4.27 11.03 -0.81
CA GLU A 182 4.70 9.66 -0.53
C GLU A 182 3.49 8.77 -0.32
N SER A 183 3.47 7.67 -1.07
CA SER A 183 2.40 6.70 -1.03
C SER A 183 2.87 5.39 -0.42
N LEU A 184 2.01 4.80 0.42
CA LEU A 184 2.24 3.50 1.05
C LEU A 184 1.43 2.41 0.34
N THR A 185 1.94 1.19 0.41
CA THR A 185 1.25 0.00 -0.10
C THR A 185 -0.09 -0.17 0.61
N GLY A 186 -1.17 -0.32 -0.16
CA GLY A 186 -2.51 -0.57 0.37
C GLY A 186 -3.34 0.67 0.71
N GLN A 187 -2.82 1.89 0.51
CA GLN A 187 -3.56 3.13 0.71
C GLN A 187 -3.94 3.79 -0.62
N ASN A 188 -5.19 4.26 -0.73
CA ASN A 188 -5.63 5.03 -1.89
C ASN A 188 -5.19 6.49 -1.75
N GLY A 189 -3.99 6.86 -2.22
CA GLY A 189 -3.48 8.23 -2.18
C GLY A 189 -2.15 8.36 -1.44
N PHE A 190 -1.98 9.45 -0.70
CA PHE A 190 -0.71 9.78 -0.06
C PHE A 190 -0.78 9.62 1.46
N HIS A 191 0.26 9.04 2.05
CA HIS A 191 0.46 9.03 3.49
C HIS A 191 0.99 10.37 3.99
N GLN A 192 1.88 10.99 3.20
CA GLN A 192 2.48 12.28 3.49
C GLN A 192 2.59 13.12 2.21
N ILE A 193 2.32 14.42 2.32
CA ILE A 193 2.51 15.41 1.27
C ILE A 193 3.38 16.52 1.84
N ALA A 194 4.42 16.91 1.11
CA ALA A 194 5.27 18.05 1.43
C ALA A 194 5.15 19.11 0.35
N LEU A 195 5.05 20.37 0.75
CA LEU A 195 5.05 21.53 -0.13
C LEU A 195 6.22 22.44 0.27
N HIS A 196 6.98 22.85 -0.73
CA HIS A 196 8.05 23.83 -0.60
C HIS A 196 7.71 25.04 -1.44
N TYR A 197 7.93 26.22 -0.87
CA TYR A 197 7.75 27.47 -1.57
C TYR A 197 8.87 28.43 -1.19
N LYS A 198 9.63 28.88 -2.20
CA LYS A 198 10.87 29.63 -1.99
C LYS A 198 11.82 28.84 -1.07
N THR A 199 12.80 29.51 -0.48
CA THR A 199 13.84 28.86 0.34
C THR A 199 13.42 28.58 1.78
N ASN A 200 12.35 29.20 2.27
CA ASN A 200 12.05 29.28 3.70
C ASN A 200 10.68 28.71 4.08
N HIS A 201 9.75 28.53 3.13
CA HIS A 201 8.43 28.00 3.45
C HIS A 201 8.37 26.49 3.18
N HIS A 202 8.09 25.73 4.24
CA HIS A 202 7.93 24.28 4.21
C HIS A 202 6.62 23.91 4.90
N LEU A 203 5.77 23.15 4.21
CA LEU A 203 4.53 22.60 4.75
C LEU A 203 4.56 21.07 4.62
N THR A 204 4.43 20.36 5.74
CA THR A 204 4.33 18.90 5.77
C THR A 204 2.97 18.51 6.29
N ILE A 205 2.26 17.69 5.53
CA ILE A 205 0.92 17.20 5.87
C ILE A 205 1.02 15.68 5.90
N ASN A 206 0.65 15.07 7.03
CA ASN A 206 0.43 13.63 7.13
C ASN A 206 -1.00 13.37 7.63
N THR A 207 -1.35 12.12 7.89
CA THR A 207 -2.71 11.75 8.32
C THR A 207 -3.05 12.13 9.77
N THR A 208 -2.07 12.63 10.55
CA THR A 208 -2.24 12.97 11.98
C THR A 208 -2.07 14.46 12.27
N SER A 209 -1.11 15.13 11.65
CA SER A 209 -0.83 16.55 11.82
C SER A 209 -0.40 17.26 10.54
N ILE A 210 -0.51 18.59 10.59
CA ILE A 210 0.01 19.52 9.58
C ILE A 210 1.03 20.42 10.26
N ARG A 211 2.26 20.45 9.73
CA ARG A 211 3.34 21.29 10.24
C ARG A 211 3.80 22.27 9.20
N TYR A 212 3.85 23.54 9.57
CA TYR A 212 4.31 24.62 8.72
C TYR A 212 5.51 25.33 9.37
N HIS A 213 6.51 25.64 8.54
CA HIS A 213 7.71 26.37 8.91
C HIS A 213 8.00 27.46 7.87
N ASP A 214 8.35 28.66 8.32
CA ASP A 214 8.65 29.82 7.45
C ASP A 214 10.13 30.28 7.52
N GLY A 215 11.00 29.46 8.12
CA GLY A 215 12.41 29.74 8.37
C GLY A 215 12.70 30.28 9.77
N GLN A 216 11.70 30.84 10.45
CA GLN A 216 11.86 31.41 11.80
C GLN A 216 10.90 30.77 12.81
N ASN A 217 9.64 30.63 12.40
CA ASN A 217 8.56 30.11 13.23
C ASN A 217 8.15 28.73 12.75
N GLN A 218 7.59 27.95 13.67
CA GLN A 218 6.95 26.69 13.36
C GLN A 218 5.58 26.67 14.02
N VAL A 219 4.57 26.28 13.25
CA VAL A 219 3.21 26.06 13.75
C VAL A 219 2.78 24.65 13.38
N GLU A 220 2.03 24.02 14.29
CA GLU A 220 1.47 22.69 14.10
C GLU A 220 -0.03 22.74 14.30
N PHE A 221 -0.73 22.01 13.44
CA PHE A 221 -2.18 21.88 13.43
C PHE A 221 -2.55 20.40 13.49
N LEU A 222 -3.66 20.10 14.17
CA LEU A 222 -4.22 18.75 14.23
C LEU A 222 -5.51 18.70 13.40
N TRP A 223 -5.73 17.57 12.73
CA TRP A 223 -7.00 17.34 12.04
C TRP A 223 -8.17 17.31 13.02
N GLY A 224 -9.32 17.85 12.62
CA GLY A 224 -10.54 17.85 13.43
C GLY A 224 -10.62 18.92 14.52
N GLN A 225 -9.62 19.78 14.67
CA GLN A 225 -9.70 20.95 15.56
C GLN A 225 -10.64 22.04 15.00
N GLU A 226 -10.88 23.09 15.79
CA GLU A 226 -11.65 24.24 15.34
C GLU A 226 -11.03 24.88 14.10
N PRO A 227 -11.84 25.40 13.15
CA PRO A 227 -11.34 26.05 11.95
C PRO A 227 -10.29 27.09 12.28
N THR A 228 -9.09 26.89 11.72
CA THR A 228 -7.90 27.70 12.06
C THR A 228 -7.31 28.25 10.78
N GLN A 229 -6.90 29.51 10.81
CA GLN A 229 -6.23 30.16 9.70
C GLN A 229 -4.83 30.63 10.12
N HIS A 230 -3.86 30.45 9.22
CA HIS A 230 -2.52 30.96 9.38
C HIS A 230 -2.09 31.67 8.10
N ASN A 231 -1.73 32.95 8.22
CA ASN A 231 -1.33 33.79 7.10
C ASN A 231 0.07 34.35 7.36
N THR A 232 0.90 34.33 6.33
CA THR A 232 2.16 35.07 6.28
C THR A 232 2.35 35.63 4.86
N GLU A 233 3.49 36.27 4.58
CA GLU A 233 3.74 36.89 3.29
C GLU A 233 3.71 35.85 2.15
N GLY A 234 2.70 35.93 1.29
CA GLY A 234 2.54 35.03 0.16
C GLY A 234 2.13 33.60 0.51
N VAL A 235 1.76 33.31 1.76
CA VAL A 235 1.23 32.00 2.18
C VAL A 235 -0.03 32.17 3.03
N SER A 236 -1.08 31.41 2.71
CA SER A 236 -2.32 31.33 3.49
C SER A 236 -2.72 29.88 3.65
N LEU A 237 -2.90 29.44 4.90
CA LEU A 237 -3.34 28.11 5.27
C LEU A 237 -4.68 28.23 5.98
N ILE A 238 -5.72 27.58 5.46
CA ILE A 238 -7.05 27.55 6.08
C ILE A 238 -7.39 26.09 6.36
N LEU A 239 -7.33 25.71 7.63
CA LEU A 239 -7.67 24.37 8.07
C LEU A 239 -9.15 24.28 8.45
N ARG A 240 -9.81 23.25 7.94
CA ARG A 240 -11.15 22.82 8.30
C ARG A 240 -11.08 21.38 8.84
N SER A 241 -12.21 20.78 9.18
CA SER A 241 -12.23 19.51 9.91
C SER A 241 -11.47 18.36 9.23
N ASN A 242 -11.59 18.20 7.91
CA ASN A 242 -10.92 17.14 7.14
C ASN A 242 -10.32 17.66 5.81
N GLU A 243 -10.10 18.97 5.70
CA GLU A 243 -9.51 19.57 4.51
C GLU A 243 -8.67 20.79 4.88
N ILE A 244 -7.62 21.05 4.11
CA ILE A 244 -6.80 22.25 4.23
C ILE A 244 -6.71 22.95 2.87
N ASP A 245 -7.10 24.22 2.85
CA ASP A 245 -6.88 25.11 1.72
C ASP A 245 -5.48 25.74 1.87
N VAL A 246 -4.61 25.50 0.90
CA VAL A 246 -3.23 25.99 0.89
C VAL A 246 -3.05 26.93 -0.28
N THR A 247 -2.66 28.17 0.02
CA THR A 247 -2.26 29.16 -0.98
C THR A 247 -0.79 29.49 -0.80
N MET A 248 0.01 29.35 -1.85
CA MET A 248 1.42 29.73 -1.91
C MET A 248 1.66 30.53 -3.19
N GLY A 249 1.85 31.84 -3.07
CA GLY A 249 1.91 32.77 -4.20
C GLY A 249 0.60 32.79 -5.00
N LYS A 250 0.64 32.37 -6.27
CA LYS A 250 -0.54 32.26 -7.16
C LYS A 250 -1.15 30.86 -7.17
N ILE A 251 -0.54 29.90 -6.47
CA ILE A 251 -0.92 28.49 -6.49
C ILE A 251 -1.88 28.23 -5.33
N HIS A 252 -3.05 27.67 -5.65
CA HIS A 252 -4.08 27.29 -4.70
C HIS A 252 -4.35 25.79 -4.79
N ILE A 253 -4.21 25.08 -3.67
CA ILE A 253 -4.33 23.63 -3.58
C ILE A 253 -5.20 23.30 -2.37
N VAL A 254 -6.18 22.42 -2.57
CA VAL A 254 -6.96 21.85 -1.47
C VAL A 254 -6.46 20.44 -1.21
N ILE A 255 -6.17 20.09 0.03
CA ILE A 255 -5.77 18.72 0.42
C ILE A 255 -6.84 18.16 1.34
N LEU A 256 -7.44 17.04 0.91
CA LEU A 256 -8.49 16.33 1.63
C LEU A 256 -7.89 15.17 2.43
N LEU A 257 -8.31 15.04 3.70
CA LEU A 257 -8.08 13.85 4.51
C LEU A 257 -9.28 12.92 4.38
N HIS A 258 -9.09 11.80 3.68
CA HIS A 258 -10.08 10.73 3.60
C HIS A 258 -9.87 9.73 4.73
N LYS A 259 -10.98 9.30 5.34
CA LYS A 259 -11.01 8.30 6.41
C LYS A 259 -11.98 7.20 5.98
N GLU A 260 -11.45 6.03 5.63
CA GLU A 260 -12.26 4.91 5.15
C GLU A 260 -11.93 3.64 5.93
N LYS A 261 -12.87 3.20 6.78
CA LYS A 261 -12.70 2.09 7.72
C LYS A 261 -11.50 2.28 8.66
N ARG A 262 -10.34 1.72 8.30
CA ARG A 262 -9.06 1.80 9.04
C ARG A 262 -7.96 2.49 8.25
N ASP A 263 -8.22 2.88 6.99
CA ASP A 263 -7.25 3.55 6.13
C ASP A 263 -7.51 5.05 6.10
N MET A 264 -6.43 5.81 6.20
CA MET A 264 -6.42 7.26 6.09
C MET A 264 -5.46 7.65 4.99
N CYS A 265 -5.88 8.57 4.13
CA CYS A 265 -5.07 9.03 3.03
C CYS A 265 -5.32 10.50 2.73
N LEU A 266 -4.28 11.14 2.21
CA LEU A 266 -4.30 12.51 1.75
C LEU A 266 -4.50 12.51 0.24
N CYS A 267 -5.42 13.35 -0.23
CA CYS A 267 -5.74 13.48 -1.65
C CYS A 267 -5.73 14.96 -2.04
N PRO A 268 -4.76 15.39 -2.87
CA PRO A 268 -4.73 16.75 -3.39
C PRO A 268 -5.81 16.93 -4.46
N ALA A 269 -6.69 17.90 -4.25
CA ALA A 269 -7.70 18.35 -5.19
C ALA A 269 -7.23 19.65 -5.85
N VAL A 270 -6.59 19.52 -7.01
CA VAL A 270 -6.20 20.68 -7.83
C VAL A 270 -7.42 21.10 -8.66
N GLN A 271 -8.24 22.01 -8.11
CA GLN A 271 -9.52 22.39 -8.72
C GLN A 271 -9.41 23.45 -9.81
N THR A 272 -8.39 24.32 -9.77
CA THR A 272 -8.20 25.41 -10.74
C THR A 272 -6.73 25.55 -11.12
N ARG A 273 -6.43 25.46 -12.42
CA ARG A 273 -5.11 25.81 -12.95
C ARG A 273 -5.07 27.31 -13.19
N PRO A 274 -4.13 28.05 -12.58
CA PRO A 274 -3.87 29.41 -13.00
C PRO A 274 -3.35 29.38 -14.44
N LYS A 275 -4.00 30.09 -15.36
CA LYS A 275 -3.61 30.11 -16.80
C LYS A 275 -2.18 30.63 -17.01
N ASP A 276 -1.65 31.39 -16.05
CA ASP A 276 -0.36 32.05 -16.12
C ASP A 276 0.78 31.27 -15.41
N VAL A 277 0.50 30.05 -14.92
CA VAL A 277 1.49 29.24 -14.18
C VAL A 277 1.77 27.95 -14.95
N ASN A 278 3.04 27.70 -15.25
CA ASN A 278 3.49 26.50 -15.93
C ASN A 278 3.77 25.38 -14.92
N LEU A 279 2.70 24.73 -14.45
CA LEU A 279 2.82 23.59 -13.54
C LEU A 279 3.31 22.36 -14.30
N THR A 280 4.29 21.67 -13.71
CA THR A 280 4.77 20.35 -14.15
C THR A 280 4.57 19.32 -13.04
N GLY A 281 4.73 18.03 -13.33
CA GLY A 281 4.51 16.94 -12.36
C GLY A 281 3.25 16.14 -12.68
N ILE A 282 2.97 15.10 -11.89
CA ILE A 282 1.92 14.12 -12.23
C ILE A 282 0.50 14.74 -12.27
N LEU A 283 0.25 15.78 -11.47
CA LEU A 283 -1.01 16.53 -11.46
C LEU A 283 -0.94 17.80 -12.33
N GLY A 284 0.25 18.12 -12.83
CA GLY A 284 0.55 19.29 -13.65
C GLY A 284 0.49 19.03 -15.16
N GLU A 285 0.24 17.80 -15.60
CA GLU A 285 0.19 17.46 -17.03
C GLU A 285 -0.81 18.36 -17.79
N PRO A 286 -0.46 18.88 -18.99
CA PRO A 286 -1.22 19.89 -19.71
C PRO A 286 -2.65 19.41 -20.04
N ASP A 287 -3.51 20.33 -20.50
CA ASP A 287 -4.88 20.00 -20.89
C ASP A 287 -4.86 18.97 -22.03
N ILE A 288 -5.04 17.69 -21.66
CA ILE A 288 -5.07 16.56 -22.58
C ILE A 288 -6.49 16.47 -23.14
N SER A 289 -6.61 16.40 -24.47
CA SER A 289 -7.84 16.02 -25.15
C SER A 289 -7.74 14.60 -25.69
N TYR A 290 -8.90 13.95 -25.88
CA TYR A 290 -8.99 12.68 -26.57
C TYR A 290 -10.20 12.61 -27.48
N ASP A 291 -10.08 11.80 -28.53
CA ASP A 291 -11.19 11.38 -29.39
C ASP A 291 -11.43 9.89 -29.25
N GLU A 292 -12.70 9.47 -29.19
CA GLU A 292 -13.06 8.05 -29.18
C GLU A 292 -13.05 7.50 -30.61
N ILE A 293 -12.25 6.46 -30.86
CA ILE A 293 -12.21 5.80 -32.16
C ILE A 293 -13.34 4.77 -32.22
N GLN A 294 -14.28 4.97 -33.14
CA GLN A 294 -15.42 4.06 -33.31
C GLN A 294 -15.06 2.86 -34.20
N GLY A 295 -15.73 1.72 -33.96
CA GLY A 295 -15.61 0.53 -34.81
C GLY A 295 -14.50 -0.45 -34.43
N THR A 296 -13.78 -0.22 -33.33
CA THR A 296 -12.77 -1.16 -32.79
C THR A 296 -13.41 -2.18 -31.84
N GLN A 297 -12.93 -3.44 -31.85
CA GLN A 297 -13.39 -4.47 -30.91
C GLN A 297 -13.03 -4.15 -29.44
N THR A 298 -11.96 -3.38 -29.24
CA THR A 298 -11.54 -2.86 -27.93
C THR A 298 -11.65 -1.34 -27.93
N PRO A 299 -12.22 -0.71 -26.89
CA PRO A 299 -12.30 0.75 -26.82
C PRO A 299 -10.90 1.36 -27.01
N THR A 300 -10.78 2.29 -27.95
CA THR A 300 -9.50 2.93 -28.29
C THR A 300 -9.71 4.44 -28.32
N LEU A 301 -8.80 5.17 -27.67
CA LEU A 301 -8.78 6.62 -27.68
C LEU A 301 -7.62 7.10 -28.54
N LYS A 302 -7.85 8.17 -29.28
CA LYS A 302 -6.78 8.98 -29.85
C LYS A 302 -6.39 10.03 -28.81
N LEU A 303 -5.26 9.84 -28.15
CA LEU A 303 -4.68 10.76 -27.17
C LEU A 303 -3.51 11.46 -27.83
N LYS A 304 -3.61 12.78 -28.06
CA LYS A 304 -2.66 13.52 -28.90
C LYS A 304 -2.52 12.83 -30.27
N ASP A 305 -1.31 12.42 -30.65
CA ASP A 305 -1.01 11.72 -31.91
C ASP A 305 -0.88 10.19 -31.75
N GLN A 306 -1.33 9.63 -30.63
CA GLN A 306 -1.23 8.19 -30.35
C GLN A 306 -2.61 7.52 -30.22
N GLU A 307 -2.74 6.33 -30.79
CA GLU A 307 -3.88 5.45 -30.56
C GLU A 307 -3.61 4.56 -29.35
N VAL A 308 -4.48 4.65 -28.35
CA VAL A 308 -4.29 4.02 -27.05
C VAL A 308 -5.49 3.13 -26.76
N LYS A 309 -5.23 1.83 -26.64
CA LYS A 309 -6.23 0.87 -26.18
C LYS A 309 -6.55 1.16 -24.72
N THR A 310 -7.83 1.24 -24.42
CA THR A 310 -8.35 1.63 -23.11
C THR A 310 -9.39 0.63 -22.60
N SER A 311 -9.67 0.70 -21.31
CA SER A 311 -10.77 -0.04 -20.70
C SER A 311 -11.60 0.90 -19.83
N ARG A 312 -12.90 0.60 -19.71
CA ARG A 312 -13.79 1.39 -18.87
C ARG A 312 -13.82 0.80 -17.47
N VAL A 313 -13.54 1.62 -16.46
CA VAL A 313 -13.51 1.19 -15.05
C VAL A 313 -14.27 2.19 -14.17
N MET A 314 -14.80 1.71 -13.06
CA MET A 314 -15.42 2.54 -12.02
C MET A 314 -14.43 2.72 -10.88
N VAL A 315 -14.23 3.96 -10.43
CA VAL A 315 -13.23 4.32 -9.42
C VAL A 315 -13.79 5.38 -8.48
N LYS A 316 -13.28 5.45 -7.24
CA LYS A 316 -13.65 6.51 -6.31
C LYS A 316 -12.87 7.79 -6.63
N ASP A 317 -13.57 8.91 -6.70
CA ASP A 317 -12.96 10.21 -6.93
C ASP A 317 -12.59 10.90 -5.60
N TYR A 318 -11.42 10.54 -5.07
CA TYR A 318 -10.92 11.11 -3.82
C TYR A 318 -10.52 12.60 -3.91
N ARG A 319 -10.64 13.24 -5.09
CA ARG A 319 -10.48 14.71 -5.22
C ARG A 319 -11.71 15.47 -4.68
N LEU A 320 -12.79 14.76 -4.39
CA LEU A 320 -14.01 15.29 -3.80
C LEU A 320 -14.22 14.69 -2.41
N ALA A 321 -14.70 15.49 -1.46
CA ALA A 321 -14.92 15.05 -0.08
C ALA A 321 -15.88 13.84 0.03
N SER A 322 -16.87 13.73 -0.87
CA SER A 322 -17.81 12.61 -0.90
C SER A 322 -17.29 11.33 -1.53
N ALA A 323 -16.10 11.37 -2.15
CA ALA A 323 -15.45 10.25 -2.85
C ALA A 323 -16.42 9.42 -3.76
N PRO A 324 -17.19 10.06 -4.66
CA PRO A 324 -18.19 9.38 -5.46
C PRO A 324 -17.55 8.38 -6.43
N LEU A 325 -18.28 7.32 -6.79
CA LEU A 325 -17.87 6.43 -7.86
C LEU A 325 -18.07 7.11 -9.22
N VAL A 326 -16.98 7.24 -9.99
CA VAL A 326 -16.97 7.82 -11.33
C VAL A 326 -16.42 6.81 -12.33
N GLY A 327 -16.98 6.82 -13.54
CA GLY A 327 -16.46 6.03 -14.64
C GLY A 327 -15.32 6.75 -15.35
N CYS A 328 -14.17 6.09 -15.52
CA CYS A 328 -13.01 6.66 -16.22
C CYS A 328 -12.47 5.71 -17.29
N TRP A 329 -11.71 6.28 -18.23
CA TRP A 329 -10.94 5.54 -19.21
C TRP A 329 -9.57 5.18 -18.62
N LEU A 330 -9.34 3.90 -18.37
CA LEU A 330 -8.05 3.40 -17.88
C LEU A 330 -7.06 3.33 -19.04
N VAL A 331 -6.02 4.16 -18.95
CA VAL A 331 -4.97 4.29 -19.96
C VAL A 331 -3.59 4.06 -19.32
N PRO A 332 -2.58 3.63 -20.11
CA PRO A 332 -1.22 3.53 -19.62
C PRO A 332 -0.68 4.89 -19.15
N PHE A 333 0.13 4.89 -18.08
CA PHE A 333 0.77 6.11 -17.55
C PHE A 333 1.51 6.91 -18.64
N GLN A 334 2.32 6.23 -19.47
CA GLN A 334 3.11 6.86 -20.53
C GLN A 334 2.26 7.53 -21.61
N ALA A 335 1.02 7.07 -21.82
CA ALA A 335 0.11 7.68 -22.78
C ALA A 335 -0.37 9.07 -22.35
N VAL A 336 -0.39 9.33 -21.04
CA VAL A 336 -0.80 10.61 -20.46
C VAL A 336 0.40 11.54 -20.32
N THR A 337 1.45 11.06 -19.64
CA THR A 337 2.59 11.90 -19.24
C THR A 337 3.65 12.05 -20.32
N GLN A 338 3.74 11.11 -21.27
CA GLN A 338 4.85 11.00 -22.23
C GLN A 338 6.24 11.00 -21.57
N ARG A 339 6.31 10.53 -20.31
CA ARG A 339 7.51 10.48 -19.47
C ARG A 339 7.67 9.10 -18.86
N GLU A 340 8.87 8.81 -18.37
CA GLU A 340 9.10 7.65 -17.52
C GLU A 340 8.78 7.97 -16.07
N LEU A 341 8.39 6.96 -15.29
CA LEU A 341 8.06 7.15 -13.87
C LEU A 341 9.26 7.68 -13.06
N SER A 342 10.49 7.32 -13.48
CA SER A 342 11.73 7.81 -12.89
C SER A 342 11.84 9.33 -12.94
N ASP A 343 11.28 9.99 -13.96
CA ASP A 343 11.36 11.44 -14.14
C ASP A 343 10.53 12.20 -13.10
N LEU A 344 9.54 11.51 -12.51
CA LEU A 344 8.66 12.05 -11.47
C LEU A 344 9.02 11.52 -10.08
N THR A 345 9.96 10.59 -9.96
CA THR A 345 10.36 10.01 -8.68
C THR A 345 11.35 10.94 -7.97
N VAL A 346 11.11 11.21 -6.68
CA VAL A 346 11.98 12.04 -5.84
C VAL A 346 12.62 11.21 -4.73
N THR A 347 13.82 11.59 -4.28
CA THR A 347 14.51 10.90 -3.18
C THR A 347 14.03 11.38 -1.80
N GLN A 348 13.60 12.63 -1.73
CA GLN A 348 13.14 13.32 -0.53
C GLN A 348 11.81 14.03 -0.83
N LEU A 349 11.00 14.17 0.22
CA LEU A 349 9.74 14.90 0.15
C LEU A 349 10.00 16.39 0.27
#